data_AF-A0A1B0ZT67-F1
#
_entry.id   AF-A0A1B0ZT67-F1
#
_cell.length_a   1.000
_cell.length_b   1.000
_cell.length_c   1.000
_cell.angle_alpha   90.00
_cell.angle_beta   90.00
_cell.angle_gamma   90.00
#
_symmetry.space_group_name_H-M   'P 1'
#
loop_
_entity.id
_entity.type
_entity.pdbx_description
1 polymer ?
#
loop_
_entity_poly.entity_id
_entity_poly.type
_entity_poly.pdbx_seq_one_letter_code
_entity_poly.pdbx_strand_id
1 'polypeptide(L)'
;MILYQPIIPADGIVGWRILQATYDKQFETFSNDTLLKRESDYFRENIGNIKTAGDLVKDTRLLGIALGAFGLDDQLPMKALVQKVLEEGSSADDALANRLGDDRWVAFTEAFGFGPGDTVKTGSVEDMENIIFSNKTQSFEAAVGVQNESMRIALFAERELVNIATDLNEDGEPTSIDTKWYNIIGQPALQKMFQTTFHLPPSFIQLDVDRQLEIYKDRAQNFLGTDDLSVYADPEKMEELTTRYLAQAQLADYQSSQSSASTALRLLLGS
;
A
#
# COMPACT_ATOMS: atom_id res chain seq x y z
N MET A 1 23.83 2.31 6.11
CA MET A 1 23.29 0.96 5.87
C MET A 1 23.01 0.88 4.38
N ILE A 2 23.58 -0.08 3.66
CA ILE A 2 23.35 -0.17 2.21
C ILE A 2 21.95 -0.78 2.06
N LEU A 3 20.98 0.06 1.70
CA LEU A 3 19.65 -0.38 1.30
C LEU A 3 19.82 -1.16 -0.01
N TYR A 4 19.25 -2.35 -0.13
CA TYR A 4 19.16 -3.04 -1.41
C TYR A 4 18.59 -2.08 -2.46
N GLN A 5 19.21 -2.03 -3.63
CA GLN A 5 18.73 -1.23 -4.75
C GLN A 5 18.20 -2.15 -5.83
N PRO A 6 16.88 -2.13 -6.09
CA PRO A 6 16.31 -2.82 -7.24
C PRO A 6 16.99 -2.40 -8.56
N ILE A 7 17.05 -3.28 -9.54
CA ILE A 7 17.59 -2.98 -10.87
C ILE A 7 16.44 -2.51 -11.75
N ILE A 8 16.40 -1.20 -12.01
CA ILE A 8 15.39 -0.54 -12.86
C ILE A 8 16.16 0.29 -13.90
N PRO A 9 16.50 -0.28 -15.06
CA PRO A 9 17.45 0.34 -16.00
C PRO A 9 16.84 1.44 -16.88
N ALA A 10 15.52 1.64 -16.81
CA ALA A 10 14.78 2.64 -17.57
C ALA A 10 13.55 3.10 -16.78
N ASP A 11 13.02 4.28 -17.10
CA ASP A 11 11.75 4.76 -16.56
C ASP A 11 10.53 4.26 -17.38
N GLY A 12 9.33 4.52 -16.86
CA GLY A 12 8.07 4.26 -17.56
C GLY A 12 7.82 2.77 -17.85
N ILE A 13 7.07 2.50 -18.92
CA ILE A 13 6.60 1.14 -19.27
C ILE A 13 7.76 0.18 -19.56
N VAL A 14 8.86 0.65 -20.15
CA VAL A 14 10.03 -0.20 -20.45
C VAL A 14 10.68 -0.68 -19.16
N GLY A 15 10.91 0.25 -18.22
CA GLY A 15 11.42 -0.09 -16.89
C GLY A 15 10.52 -1.03 -16.13
N TRP A 16 9.21 -0.77 -16.20
CA TRP A 16 8.18 -1.60 -15.57
C TRP A 16 8.21 -3.04 -16.06
N ARG A 17 8.26 -3.27 -17.38
CA ARG A 17 8.34 -4.62 -17.93
C ARG A 17 9.61 -5.36 -17.50
N ILE A 18 10.72 -4.65 -17.37
CA ILE A 18 11.97 -5.24 -16.86
C ILE A 18 11.84 -5.57 -15.38
N LEU A 19 11.24 -4.67 -14.59
CA LEU A 19 10.96 -4.91 -13.18
C LEU A 19 10.07 -6.15 -13.00
N GLN A 20 8.96 -6.25 -13.72
CA GLN A 20 8.09 -7.44 -13.70
C GLN A 20 8.84 -8.71 -14.11
N ALA A 21 9.57 -8.68 -15.22
CA ALA A 21 10.31 -9.85 -15.71
C ALA A 21 11.45 -10.31 -14.77
N THR A 22 11.90 -9.44 -13.86
CA THR A 22 12.97 -9.74 -12.91
C THR A 22 12.49 -9.74 -11.46
N TYR A 23 11.18 -9.53 -11.22
CA TYR A 23 10.60 -9.29 -9.89
C TYR A 23 10.99 -10.39 -8.93
N ASP A 24 10.67 -11.65 -9.25
CA ASP A 24 10.90 -12.79 -8.36
C ASP A 24 12.36 -12.91 -7.93
N LYS A 25 13.30 -12.77 -8.89
CA LYS A 25 14.73 -12.86 -8.62
C LYS A 25 15.24 -11.71 -7.75
N GLN A 26 14.75 -10.50 -8.03
CA GLN A 26 15.11 -9.31 -7.26
C GLN A 26 14.53 -9.39 -5.84
N PHE A 27 13.27 -9.80 -5.72
CA PHE A 27 12.59 -10.00 -4.46
C PHE A 27 13.22 -11.11 -3.61
N GLU A 28 13.63 -12.23 -4.22
CA GLU A 28 14.37 -13.30 -3.55
C GLU A 28 15.73 -12.80 -3.04
N THR A 29 16.47 -12.07 -3.88
CA THR A 29 17.78 -11.51 -3.49
C THR A 29 17.62 -10.52 -2.33
N PHE A 30 16.61 -9.65 -2.41
CA PHE A 30 16.24 -8.72 -1.35
C PHE A 30 15.87 -9.44 -0.05
N SER A 31 14.96 -10.42 -0.14
CA SER A 31 14.45 -11.18 1.00
C SER A 31 15.52 -12.01 1.72
N ASN A 32 16.61 -12.31 1.02
CA ASN A 32 17.78 -13.01 1.54
C ASN A 32 18.88 -12.06 2.05
N ASP A 33 18.67 -10.74 2.03
CA ASP A 33 19.56 -9.80 2.69
C ASP A 33 19.73 -10.18 4.16
N THR A 34 20.96 -10.06 4.66
CA THR A 34 21.33 -10.53 6.00
C THR A 34 20.50 -9.87 7.09
N LEU A 35 20.20 -8.58 6.94
CA LEU A 35 19.42 -7.84 7.93
C LEU A 35 17.95 -8.32 7.92
N LEU A 36 17.32 -8.36 6.75
CA LEU A 36 15.91 -8.76 6.63
C LEU A 36 15.68 -10.20 7.08
N LYS A 37 16.60 -11.10 6.75
CA LYS A 37 16.56 -12.48 7.22
C LYS A 37 16.65 -12.53 8.75
N ARG A 38 17.60 -11.81 9.35
CA ARG A 38 17.77 -11.77 10.82
C ARG A 38 16.54 -11.20 11.54
N GLU A 39 15.93 -10.15 11.01
CA GLU A 39 14.70 -9.60 11.61
C GLU A 39 13.53 -10.59 11.46
N SER A 40 13.37 -11.22 10.27
CA SER A 40 12.34 -12.24 10.05
C SER A 40 12.48 -13.43 10.99
N ASP A 41 13.71 -13.93 11.17
CA ASP A 41 14.01 -15.05 12.06
C ASP A 41 13.71 -14.69 13.51
N TYR A 42 14.09 -13.48 13.94
CA TYR A 42 13.74 -12.98 15.27
C TYR A 42 12.23 -12.87 15.46
N PHE A 43 11.49 -12.39 14.47
CA PHE A 43 10.03 -12.33 14.54
C PHE A 43 9.44 -13.72 14.72
N ARG A 44 9.81 -14.67 13.85
CA ARG A 44 9.34 -16.06 13.89
C ARG A 44 9.59 -16.73 15.24
N GLU A 45 10.77 -16.52 15.84
CA GLU A 45 11.15 -17.14 17.10
C GLU A 45 10.43 -16.53 18.32
N ASN A 46 10.04 -15.26 18.26
CA ASN A 46 9.61 -14.52 19.46
C ASN A 46 8.13 -14.10 19.44
N ILE A 47 7.51 -13.94 18.27
CA ILE A 47 6.15 -13.39 18.17
C ILE A 47 5.10 -14.26 18.87
N GLY A 48 5.26 -15.58 18.84
CA GLY A 48 4.36 -16.52 19.52
C GLY A 48 4.27 -16.35 21.04
N ASN A 49 5.23 -15.64 21.65
CA ASN A 49 5.24 -15.34 23.08
C ASN A 49 4.47 -14.06 23.44
N ILE A 50 4.13 -13.22 22.46
CA ILE A 50 3.44 -11.95 22.66
C ILE A 50 1.95 -12.21 22.88
N LYS A 51 1.40 -11.74 24.00
CA LYS A 51 -0.01 -11.98 24.37
C LYS A 51 -0.85 -10.72 24.50
N THR A 52 -0.22 -9.56 24.53
CA THR A 52 -0.89 -8.27 24.65
C THR A 52 -0.28 -7.23 23.72
N ALA A 53 -1.04 -6.19 23.41
CA ALA A 53 -0.55 -5.00 22.71
C ALA A 53 0.68 -4.40 23.42
N GLY A 54 0.64 -4.34 24.75
CA GLY A 54 1.74 -3.87 25.59
C GLY A 54 3.02 -4.69 25.44
N ASP A 55 2.92 -6.01 25.22
CA ASP A 55 4.08 -6.86 24.96
C ASP A 55 4.67 -6.57 23.57
N LEU A 56 3.82 -6.41 22.56
CA LEU A 56 4.26 -6.10 21.19
C LEU A 56 5.02 -4.77 21.13
N VAL A 57 4.47 -3.70 21.72
CA VAL A 57 5.09 -2.36 21.59
C VAL A 57 6.40 -2.21 22.40
N LYS A 58 6.61 -3.06 23.41
CA LYS A 58 7.87 -3.10 24.17
C LYS A 58 9.01 -3.65 23.32
N ASP A 59 8.76 -4.64 22.47
CA ASP A 59 9.75 -5.16 21.54
C ASP A 59 9.75 -4.39 20.23
N THR A 60 10.71 -3.48 20.08
CA THR A 60 10.79 -2.59 18.90
C THR A 60 11.09 -3.36 17.60
N ARG A 61 11.71 -4.54 17.69
CA ARG A 61 12.03 -5.35 16.50
C ARG A 61 10.79 -6.07 16.00
N LEU A 62 10.01 -6.65 16.92
CA LEU A 62 8.71 -7.23 16.58
C LEU A 62 7.74 -6.18 16.07
N LEU A 63 7.65 -5.05 16.77
CA LEU A 63 6.79 -3.94 16.37
C LEU A 63 7.18 -3.40 14.99
N GLY A 64 8.48 -3.29 14.68
CA GLY A 64 8.95 -2.83 13.37
C GLY A 64 8.47 -3.73 12.22
N ILE A 65 8.59 -5.05 12.36
CA ILE A 65 8.06 -5.99 11.34
C ILE A 65 6.54 -5.91 11.27
N ALA A 66 5.88 -5.91 12.42
CA ALA A 66 4.44 -5.85 12.52
C ALA A 66 3.89 -4.60 11.80
N LEU A 67 4.40 -3.41 12.11
CA LEU A 67 3.95 -2.17 11.46
C LEU A 67 4.29 -2.14 9.97
N GLY A 68 5.50 -2.59 9.59
CA GLY A 68 5.90 -2.58 8.18
C GLY A 68 5.10 -3.52 7.30
N ALA A 69 4.52 -4.59 7.86
CA ALA A 69 3.60 -5.46 7.12
C ALA A 69 2.32 -4.74 6.66
N PHE A 70 1.92 -3.67 7.35
CA PHE A 70 0.74 -2.86 7.04
C PHE A 70 1.12 -1.47 6.51
N GLY A 71 2.41 -1.21 6.22
CA GLY A 71 2.89 0.09 5.76
C GLY A 71 2.73 1.21 6.79
N LEU A 72 2.77 0.88 8.08
CA LEU A 72 2.67 1.80 9.21
C LEU A 72 4.04 2.08 9.85
N ASP A 73 5.14 1.92 9.11
CA ASP A 73 6.51 2.04 9.62
C ASP A 73 6.81 3.38 10.29
N ASP A 74 6.19 4.45 9.78
CA ASP A 74 6.32 5.82 10.31
C ASP A 74 5.68 5.98 11.70
N GLN A 75 4.84 5.03 12.10
CA GLN A 75 4.16 4.99 13.40
C GLN A 75 5.01 4.31 14.49
N LEU A 76 6.16 3.73 14.14
CA LEU A 76 7.06 3.07 15.10
C LEU A 76 7.43 3.95 16.33
N PRO A 77 7.64 5.28 16.19
CA PRO A 77 7.87 6.15 17.34
C PRO A 77 6.62 6.37 18.22
N MET A 78 5.41 6.19 17.68
CA MET A 78 4.14 6.50 18.32
C MET A 78 3.59 5.31 19.14
N LYS A 79 4.45 4.66 19.93
CA LYS A 79 4.11 3.41 20.65
C LYS A 79 2.84 3.47 21.50
N ALA A 80 2.56 4.61 22.14
CA ALA A 80 1.36 4.79 22.94
C ALA A 80 0.08 4.80 22.10
N LEU A 81 0.13 5.41 20.91
CA LEU A 81 -0.97 5.37 19.95
C LEU A 81 -1.18 3.94 19.46
N VAL A 82 -0.10 3.29 19.01
CA VAL A 82 -0.15 1.92 18.49
C VAL A 82 -0.69 0.94 19.52
N GLN A 83 -0.21 1.03 20.77
CA GLN A 83 -0.71 0.20 21.86
C GLN A 83 -2.20 0.42 22.08
N LYS A 84 -2.65 1.68 22.15
CA LYS A 84 -4.05 2.01 22.35
C LYS A 84 -4.95 1.47 21.23
N VAL A 85 -4.53 1.62 19.97
CA VAL A 85 -5.26 1.10 18.81
C VAL A 85 -5.41 -0.43 18.92
N LEU A 86 -4.34 -1.14 19.23
CA LEU A 86 -4.37 -2.60 19.42
C LEU A 86 -5.20 -3.06 20.62
N GLU A 87 -5.20 -2.30 21.73
CA GLU A 87 -5.99 -2.61 22.93
C GLU A 87 -7.49 -2.38 22.73
N GLU A 88 -7.87 -1.38 21.96
CA GLU A 88 -9.28 -1.11 21.62
C GLU A 88 -9.81 -2.07 20.53
N GLY A 89 -8.93 -2.57 19.65
CA GLY A 89 -9.32 -3.41 18.51
C GLY A 89 -10.05 -2.62 17.42
N SER A 90 -10.83 -3.32 16.61
CA SER A 90 -11.67 -2.73 15.54
C SER A 90 -13.15 -3.08 15.63
N SER A 91 -13.57 -3.97 16.54
CA SER A 91 -14.96 -4.46 16.58
C SER A 91 -15.99 -3.44 17.04
N ALA A 92 -15.59 -2.45 17.85
CA ALA A 92 -16.49 -1.39 18.30
C ALA A 92 -16.52 -0.24 17.30
N ASP A 93 -17.71 0.24 16.94
CA ASP A 93 -17.89 1.34 15.98
C ASP A 93 -17.05 2.59 16.32
N ASP A 94 -16.87 2.88 17.61
CA ASP A 94 -16.12 4.03 18.11
C ASP A 94 -14.66 3.75 18.46
N ALA A 95 -14.16 2.54 18.17
CA ALA A 95 -12.77 2.15 18.37
C ALA A 95 -11.82 3.08 17.60
N LEU A 96 -10.64 3.33 18.17
CA LEU A 96 -9.68 4.26 17.59
C LEU A 96 -9.26 3.86 16.17
N ALA A 97 -9.12 2.56 15.86
CA ALA A 97 -8.80 2.09 14.52
C ALA A 97 -9.80 2.62 13.46
N ASN A 98 -11.10 2.49 13.73
CA ASN A 98 -12.18 2.92 12.83
C ASN A 98 -12.24 4.45 12.68
N ARG A 99 -11.81 5.18 13.71
CA ARG A 99 -11.84 6.65 13.74
C ARG A 99 -10.65 7.32 13.06
N LEU A 100 -9.57 6.57 12.79
CA LEU A 100 -8.38 7.11 12.13
C LEU A 100 -8.58 7.31 10.62
N GLY A 101 -9.63 6.71 10.03
CA GLY A 101 -9.95 6.87 8.61
C GLY A 101 -8.93 6.22 7.68
N ASP A 102 -8.21 5.21 8.16
CA ASP A 102 -7.20 4.46 7.44
C ASP A 102 -7.31 2.97 7.80
N ASP A 103 -7.84 2.18 6.87
CA ASP A 103 -8.18 0.76 7.06
C ASP A 103 -6.97 -0.10 7.42
N ARG A 104 -5.75 0.39 7.18
CA ARG A 104 -4.51 -0.30 7.59
C ARG A 104 -4.45 -0.48 9.10
N TRP A 105 -5.04 0.43 9.88
CA TRP A 105 -5.15 0.27 11.33
C TRP A 105 -6.12 -0.83 11.73
N VAL A 106 -7.24 -0.97 11.02
CA VAL A 106 -8.23 -2.03 11.25
C VAL A 106 -7.61 -3.39 10.92
N ALA A 107 -6.99 -3.52 9.74
CA ALA A 107 -6.27 -4.73 9.35
C ALA A 107 -5.15 -5.08 10.34
N PHE A 108 -4.44 -4.07 10.86
CA PHE A 108 -3.42 -4.24 11.88
C PHE A 108 -4.00 -4.78 13.19
N THR A 109 -5.13 -4.25 13.68
CA THR A 109 -5.76 -4.78 14.90
C THR A 109 -6.25 -6.21 14.73
N GLU A 110 -6.88 -6.51 13.59
CA GLU A 110 -7.43 -7.83 13.29
C GLU A 110 -6.37 -8.91 13.15
N ALA A 111 -5.18 -8.56 12.64
CA ALA A 111 -4.09 -9.50 12.45
C ALA A 111 -3.48 -10.00 13.76
N PHE A 112 -3.59 -9.23 14.84
CA PHE A 112 -3.05 -9.60 16.15
C PHE A 112 -4.13 -10.01 17.15
N GLY A 113 -5.34 -9.45 17.07
CA GLY A 113 -6.49 -9.82 17.88
C GLY A 113 -6.29 -9.56 19.38
N PHE A 114 -5.77 -8.38 19.73
CA PHE A 114 -5.60 -7.97 21.14
C PHE A 114 -6.80 -7.21 21.72
N GLY A 115 -7.80 -6.90 20.90
CA GLY A 115 -8.97 -6.12 21.28
C GLY A 115 -9.96 -6.88 22.19
N PRO A 116 -10.94 -6.19 22.78
CA PRO A 116 -11.91 -6.80 23.68
C PRO A 116 -12.80 -7.80 22.93
N GLY A 117 -12.78 -9.07 23.34
CA GLY A 117 -13.55 -10.13 22.69
C GLY A 117 -12.84 -10.82 21.52
N ASP A 118 -11.70 -10.30 21.09
CA ASP A 118 -10.86 -10.93 20.07
C ASP A 118 -10.11 -12.14 20.60
N THR A 119 -9.68 -12.99 19.67
CA THR A 119 -8.76 -14.09 19.95
C THR A 119 -7.35 -13.70 19.51
N VAL A 120 -6.39 -13.77 20.44
CA VAL A 120 -4.98 -13.49 20.16
C VAL A 120 -4.44 -14.41 19.06
N LYS A 121 -3.98 -13.84 17.95
CA LYS A 121 -3.54 -14.57 16.76
C LYS A 121 -2.03 -14.83 16.68
N THR A 122 -1.23 -14.29 17.60
CA THR A 122 0.25 -14.44 17.57
C THR A 122 0.75 -15.88 17.64
N GLY A 123 -0.07 -16.83 18.09
CA GLY A 123 0.26 -18.26 18.11
C GLY A 123 0.06 -18.97 16.77
N SER A 124 -0.58 -18.32 15.79
CA SER A 124 -0.79 -18.87 14.45
C SER A 124 0.48 -18.73 13.63
N VAL A 125 1.14 -19.85 13.33
CA VAL A 125 2.38 -19.84 12.54
C VAL A 125 2.12 -19.31 11.13
N GLU A 126 1.01 -19.71 10.52
CA GLU A 126 0.63 -19.28 9.17
C GLU A 126 0.40 -17.76 9.10
N ASP A 127 -0.41 -17.20 10.01
CA ASP A 127 -0.68 -15.76 10.03
C ASP A 127 0.60 -14.96 10.26
N MET A 128 1.48 -15.42 11.16
CA MET A 128 2.72 -14.73 11.47
C MET A 128 3.76 -14.83 10.33
N GLU A 129 3.79 -15.91 9.57
CA GLU A 129 4.57 -15.96 8.32
C GLU A 129 4.00 -15.01 7.27
N ASN A 130 2.67 -14.87 7.16
CA ASN A 130 2.05 -13.89 6.28
C ASN A 130 2.44 -12.46 6.65
N ILE A 131 2.53 -12.12 7.95
CA ILE A 131 3.07 -10.83 8.40
C ILE A 131 4.52 -10.62 7.96
N ILE A 132 5.39 -11.62 8.12
CA ILE A 132 6.78 -11.54 7.65
C ILE A 132 6.82 -11.32 6.13
N PHE A 133 6.01 -12.06 5.37
CA PHE A 133 5.96 -11.94 3.92
C PHE A 133 5.48 -10.55 3.49
N SER A 134 4.39 -10.06 4.06
CA SER A 134 3.86 -8.71 3.79
C SER A 134 4.88 -7.62 4.14
N ASN A 135 5.61 -7.76 5.25
CA ASN A 135 6.68 -6.83 5.61
C ASN A 135 7.79 -6.79 4.54
N LYS A 136 8.22 -7.96 4.03
CA LYS A 136 9.22 -8.03 2.96
C LYS A 136 8.70 -7.41 1.66
N THR A 137 7.46 -7.70 1.30
CA THR A 137 6.81 -7.14 0.11
C THR A 137 6.76 -5.61 0.17
N GLN A 138 6.23 -5.06 1.26
CA GLN A 138 6.18 -3.60 1.49
C GLN A 138 7.58 -2.97 1.49
N SER A 139 8.57 -3.64 2.11
CA SER A 139 9.95 -3.15 2.14
C SER A 139 10.60 -3.16 0.74
N PHE A 140 10.27 -4.14 -0.10
CA PHE A 140 10.73 -4.20 -1.48
C PHE A 140 10.06 -3.11 -2.34
N GLU A 141 8.75 -2.94 -2.22
CA GLU A 141 8.00 -1.85 -2.86
C GLU A 141 8.57 -0.48 -2.47
N ALA A 142 8.91 -0.27 -1.20
CA ALA A 142 9.57 0.94 -0.73
C ALA A 142 10.96 1.13 -1.37
N ALA A 143 11.77 0.07 -1.47
CA ALA A 143 13.07 0.12 -2.15
C ALA A 143 12.94 0.42 -3.65
N VAL A 144 11.88 -0.05 -4.32
CA VAL A 144 11.53 0.34 -5.69
C VAL A 144 11.16 1.82 -5.75
N GLY A 145 10.38 2.30 -4.78
CA GLY A 145 9.93 3.70 -4.70
C GLY A 145 11.05 4.71 -4.50
N VAL A 146 12.16 4.32 -3.87
CA VAL A 146 13.37 5.15 -3.79
C VAL A 146 13.93 5.47 -5.18
N GLN A 147 13.75 4.57 -6.15
CA GLN A 147 14.19 4.77 -7.52
C GLN A 147 13.11 5.32 -8.42
N ASN A 148 11.89 4.80 -8.32
CA ASN A 148 10.78 5.22 -9.15
C ASN A 148 9.44 5.09 -8.38
N GLU A 149 8.88 6.25 -7.99
CA GLU A 149 7.63 6.31 -7.22
C GLU A 149 6.46 5.70 -7.99
N SER A 150 6.38 5.91 -9.31
CA SER A 150 5.30 5.33 -10.12
C SER A 150 5.34 3.82 -10.12
N MET A 151 6.52 3.20 -10.19
CA MET A 151 6.65 1.74 -10.10
C MET A 151 6.32 1.19 -8.71
N ARG A 152 6.62 1.93 -7.63
CA ARG A 152 6.14 1.56 -6.28
C ARG A 152 4.62 1.56 -6.22
N ILE A 153 3.98 2.61 -6.72
CA ILE A 153 2.52 2.71 -6.74
C ILE A 153 1.92 1.58 -7.58
N ALA A 154 2.53 1.24 -8.72
CA ALA A 154 2.09 0.14 -9.56
C ALA A 154 2.18 -1.22 -8.83
N LEU A 155 3.31 -1.56 -8.19
CA LEU A 155 3.44 -2.80 -7.42
C LEU A 155 2.41 -2.87 -6.28
N PHE A 156 2.27 -1.78 -5.52
CA PHE A 156 1.28 -1.69 -4.44
C PHE A 156 -0.13 -1.93 -4.97
N ALA A 157 -0.48 -1.30 -6.11
CA ALA A 157 -1.78 -1.44 -6.72
C ALA A 157 -2.05 -2.85 -7.23
N GLU A 158 -1.09 -3.51 -7.88
CA GLU A 158 -1.26 -4.90 -8.34
C GLU A 158 -1.60 -5.84 -7.17
N ARG A 159 -1.03 -5.62 -5.99
CA ARG A 159 -1.30 -6.40 -4.79
C ARG A 159 -2.65 -6.04 -4.16
N GLU A 160 -2.86 -4.76 -3.86
CA GLU A 160 -4.04 -4.34 -3.09
C GLU A 160 -5.34 -4.36 -3.91
N LEU A 161 -5.28 -4.12 -5.22
CA LEU A 161 -6.48 -4.20 -6.05
C LEU A 161 -6.99 -5.62 -6.19
N VAL A 162 -6.12 -6.65 -6.13
CA VAL A 162 -6.58 -8.04 -6.08
C VAL A 162 -7.33 -8.28 -4.77
N ASN A 163 -6.78 -7.84 -3.63
CA ASN A 163 -7.46 -7.95 -2.34
C ASN A 163 -8.84 -7.30 -2.39
N ILE A 164 -8.93 -6.06 -2.88
CA ILE A 164 -10.19 -5.30 -3.01
C ILE A 164 -11.14 -5.97 -4.02
N ALA A 165 -10.62 -6.50 -5.14
CA ALA A 165 -11.42 -7.15 -6.16
C ALA A 165 -12.09 -8.42 -5.62
N THR A 166 -11.39 -9.18 -4.78
CA THR A 166 -11.86 -10.46 -4.20
C THR A 166 -12.45 -10.34 -2.80
N ASP A 167 -12.56 -9.13 -2.28
CA ASP A 167 -13.03 -8.86 -0.92
C ASP A 167 -14.49 -9.30 -0.71
N LEU A 168 -14.75 -9.93 0.43
CA LEU A 168 -16.04 -10.50 0.81
C LEU A 168 -16.52 -9.85 2.12
N ASN A 169 -17.82 -9.59 2.22
CA ASN A 169 -18.45 -9.11 3.44
C ASN A 169 -18.64 -10.24 4.47
N GLU A 170 -19.21 -9.89 5.64
CA GLU A 170 -19.48 -10.83 6.74
C GLU A 170 -20.38 -12.03 6.35
N ASP A 171 -21.23 -11.85 5.33
CA ASP A 171 -22.12 -12.88 4.82
C ASP A 171 -21.44 -13.80 3.77
N GLY A 172 -20.18 -13.54 3.43
CA GLY A 172 -19.42 -14.26 2.42
C GLY A 172 -19.74 -13.85 0.97
N GLU A 173 -20.40 -12.71 0.79
CA GLU A 173 -20.77 -12.16 -0.52
C GLU A 173 -19.76 -11.08 -0.96
N PRO A 174 -19.56 -10.85 -2.27
CA PRO A 174 -18.68 -9.80 -2.76
C PRO A 174 -19.03 -8.43 -2.19
N THR A 175 -18.03 -7.67 -1.74
CA THR A 175 -18.27 -6.31 -1.24
C THR A 175 -18.82 -5.39 -2.34
N SER A 176 -19.61 -4.40 -1.91
CA SER A 176 -20.29 -3.49 -2.83
C SER A 176 -19.29 -2.67 -3.65
N ILE A 177 -19.67 -2.27 -4.86
CA ILE A 177 -18.85 -1.42 -5.73
C ILE A 177 -18.42 -0.15 -4.98
N ASP A 178 -19.33 0.50 -4.25
CA ASP A 178 -19.06 1.74 -3.52
C ASP A 178 -18.04 1.51 -2.39
N THR A 179 -18.17 0.41 -1.63
CA THR A 179 -17.20 0.01 -0.61
C THR A 179 -15.80 -0.15 -1.21
N LYS A 180 -15.68 -0.85 -2.34
CA LYS A 180 -14.39 -1.03 -3.01
C LYS A 180 -13.77 0.31 -3.40
N TRP A 181 -14.56 1.24 -3.92
CA TRP A 181 -14.08 2.59 -4.25
C TRP A 181 -13.73 3.44 -3.03
N TYR A 182 -14.46 3.31 -1.91
CA TYR A 182 -14.05 3.97 -0.67
C TYR A 182 -12.69 3.46 -0.19
N ASN A 183 -12.41 2.16 -0.32
CA ASN A 183 -11.09 1.60 -0.03
C ASN A 183 -10.00 2.21 -0.94
N ILE A 184 -10.30 2.44 -2.24
CA ILE A 184 -9.39 3.17 -3.15
C ILE A 184 -9.14 4.60 -2.65
N ILE A 185 -10.20 5.32 -2.27
CA ILE A 185 -10.13 6.72 -1.82
C ILE A 185 -9.34 6.84 -0.52
N GLY A 186 -9.51 5.88 0.40
CA GLY A 186 -8.82 5.83 1.68
C GLY A 186 -7.33 5.47 1.59
N GLN A 187 -6.89 4.86 0.48
CA GLN A 187 -5.50 4.45 0.30
C GLN A 187 -4.72 5.42 -0.60
N PRO A 188 -3.76 6.20 -0.06
CA PRO A 188 -3.10 7.27 -0.81
C PRO A 188 -2.42 6.82 -2.12
N ALA A 189 -1.85 5.61 -2.15
CA ALA A 189 -1.21 5.08 -3.35
C ALA A 189 -2.23 4.75 -4.45
N LEU A 190 -3.36 4.10 -4.10
CA LEU A 190 -4.42 3.78 -5.06
C LEU A 190 -5.12 5.06 -5.51
N GLN A 191 -5.43 5.97 -4.58
CA GLN A 191 -5.98 7.28 -4.90
C GLN A 191 -5.10 8.01 -5.92
N LYS A 192 -3.78 8.10 -5.68
CA LYS A 192 -2.84 8.74 -6.62
C LYS A 192 -2.78 8.01 -7.97
N MET A 193 -2.84 6.68 -7.98
CA MET A 193 -2.87 5.89 -9.22
C MET A 193 -4.08 6.24 -10.09
N PHE A 194 -5.29 6.23 -9.51
CA PHE A 194 -6.52 6.52 -10.26
C PHE A 194 -6.63 7.99 -10.65
N GLN A 195 -6.18 8.93 -9.81
CA GLN A 195 -6.09 10.35 -10.19
C GLN A 195 -5.23 10.56 -11.42
N THR A 196 -4.05 9.92 -11.43
CA THR A 196 -3.12 10.01 -12.54
C THR A 196 -3.71 9.37 -13.80
N THR A 197 -4.32 8.19 -13.66
CA THR A 197 -4.98 7.48 -14.77
C THR A 197 -6.13 8.27 -15.38
N PHE A 198 -6.90 8.98 -14.56
CA PHE A 198 -8.10 9.73 -14.95
C PHE A 198 -7.87 11.23 -15.21
N HIS A 199 -6.62 11.68 -15.16
CA HIS A 199 -6.23 13.09 -15.33
C HIS A 199 -6.94 14.03 -14.34
N LEU A 200 -7.14 13.58 -13.11
CA LEU A 200 -7.75 14.39 -12.07
C LEU A 200 -6.70 15.32 -11.45
N PRO A 201 -7.02 16.62 -11.27
CA PRO A 201 -6.08 17.57 -10.68
C PRO A 201 -5.87 17.28 -9.19
N PRO A 202 -4.72 17.69 -8.59
CA PRO A 202 -4.46 17.49 -7.17
C PRO A 202 -5.53 18.07 -6.23
N SER A 203 -6.21 19.16 -6.63
CA SER A 203 -7.31 19.76 -5.87
C SER A 203 -8.53 18.86 -5.73
N PHE A 204 -8.62 17.79 -6.53
CA PHE A 204 -9.71 16.83 -6.49
C PHE A 204 -9.90 16.19 -5.11
N ILE A 205 -8.82 15.94 -4.36
CA ILE A 205 -8.88 15.32 -3.01
C ILE A 205 -9.59 16.19 -1.98
N GLN A 206 -9.81 17.47 -2.28
CA GLN A 206 -10.46 18.42 -1.37
C GLN A 206 -12.00 18.33 -1.43
N LEU A 207 -12.54 17.62 -2.42
CA LEU A 207 -13.98 17.41 -2.54
C LEU A 207 -14.47 16.47 -1.43
N ASP A 208 -15.75 16.57 -1.10
CA ASP A 208 -16.42 15.62 -0.21
C ASP A 208 -16.27 14.19 -0.75
N VAL A 209 -16.09 13.21 0.15
CA VAL A 209 -15.79 11.81 -0.21
C VAL A 209 -16.86 11.22 -1.15
N ASP A 210 -18.14 11.50 -0.91
CA ASP A 210 -19.24 11.05 -1.78
C ASP A 210 -19.11 11.62 -3.21
N ARG A 211 -18.66 12.87 -3.32
CA ARG A 211 -18.44 13.51 -4.61
C ARG A 211 -17.21 12.97 -5.31
N GLN A 212 -16.17 12.63 -4.56
CA GLN A 212 -15.00 11.92 -5.10
C GLN A 212 -15.42 10.56 -5.66
N LEU A 213 -16.22 9.79 -4.92
CA LEU A 213 -16.75 8.50 -5.34
C LEU A 213 -17.50 8.59 -6.68
N GLU A 214 -18.47 9.50 -6.78
CA GLU A 214 -19.25 9.69 -8.02
C GLU A 214 -18.35 9.96 -9.23
N ILE A 215 -17.36 10.84 -9.07
CA ILE A 215 -16.46 11.22 -10.16
C ILE A 215 -15.52 10.06 -10.50
N TYR A 216 -14.99 9.33 -9.52
CA TYR A 216 -14.14 8.17 -9.78
C TYR A 216 -14.89 7.11 -10.58
N LYS A 217 -16.12 6.78 -10.20
CA LYS A 217 -16.96 5.80 -10.90
C LYS A 217 -17.26 6.23 -12.33
N ASP A 218 -17.65 7.49 -12.54
CA ASP A 218 -17.87 8.04 -13.89
C ASP A 218 -16.59 7.97 -14.74
N ARG A 219 -15.44 8.34 -14.17
CA ARG A 219 -14.15 8.25 -14.87
C ARG A 219 -13.75 6.81 -15.16
N ALA A 220 -13.96 5.88 -14.24
CA ALA A 220 -13.69 4.47 -14.45
C ALA A 220 -14.54 3.91 -15.60
N GLN A 221 -15.84 4.21 -15.63
CA GLN A 221 -16.72 3.83 -16.72
C GLN A 221 -16.23 4.40 -18.07
N ASN A 222 -15.76 5.64 -18.10
CA ASN A 222 -15.29 6.31 -19.31
C ASN A 222 -13.91 5.84 -19.79
N PHE A 223 -12.96 5.61 -18.89
CA PHE A 223 -11.57 5.29 -19.21
C PHE A 223 -11.29 3.78 -19.26
N LEU A 224 -11.96 3.01 -18.40
CA LEU A 224 -11.72 1.58 -18.16
C LEU A 224 -12.90 0.72 -18.66
N GLY A 225 -14.04 1.34 -18.95
CA GLY A 225 -15.24 0.66 -19.47
C GLY A 225 -16.13 0.04 -18.39
N THR A 226 -15.74 0.15 -17.13
CA THR A 226 -16.47 -0.36 -15.96
C THR A 226 -16.05 0.41 -14.71
N ASP A 227 -16.96 0.57 -13.75
CA ASP A 227 -16.66 1.00 -12.40
C ASP A 227 -16.53 -0.18 -11.41
N ASP A 228 -16.85 -1.40 -11.84
CA ASP A 228 -16.66 -2.61 -11.04
C ASP A 228 -15.18 -3.01 -11.02
N LEU A 229 -14.55 -2.85 -9.85
CA LEU A 229 -13.14 -3.18 -9.59
C LEU A 229 -12.87 -4.68 -9.52
N SER A 230 -13.91 -5.52 -9.48
CA SER A 230 -13.78 -7.00 -9.45
C SER A 230 -13.07 -7.54 -10.70
N VAL A 231 -13.09 -6.79 -11.81
CA VAL A 231 -12.38 -7.15 -13.04
C VAL A 231 -10.86 -7.23 -12.84
N TYR A 232 -10.31 -6.58 -11.82
CA TYR A 232 -8.86 -6.56 -11.56
C TYR A 232 -8.34 -7.79 -10.83
N ALA A 233 -9.21 -8.76 -10.53
CA ALA A 233 -8.77 -10.13 -10.24
C ALA A 233 -8.17 -10.82 -11.48
N ASP A 234 -8.46 -10.32 -12.69
CA ASP A 234 -7.85 -10.78 -13.93
C ASP A 234 -6.48 -10.10 -14.16
N PRO A 235 -5.38 -10.86 -14.27
CA PRO A 235 -4.05 -10.31 -14.52
C PRO A 235 -3.95 -9.48 -15.81
N GLU A 236 -4.70 -9.80 -16.86
CA GLU A 236 -4.68 -9.03 -18.11
C GLU A 236 -5.30 -7.63 -17.91
N LYS A 237 -6.39 -7.56 -17.13
CA LYS A 237 -7.03 -6.28 -16.76
C LYS A 237 -6.14 -5.46 -15.85
N MET A 238 -5.44 -6.10 -14.93
CA MET A 238 -4.44 -5.45 -14.11
C MET A 238 -3.31 -4.85 -14.95
N GLU A 239 -2.75 -5.62 -15.89
CA GLU A 239 -1.69 -5.14 -16.78
C GLU A 239 -2.15 -3.94 -17.62
N GLU A 240 -3.39 -3.98 -18.13
CA GLU A 240 -3.97 -2.86 -18.89
C GLU A 240 -4.05 -1.58 -18.05
N LEU A 241 -4.57 -1.68 -16.82
CA LEU A 241 -4.67 -0.56 -15.89
C LEU A 241 -3.28 0.00 -15.56
N THR A 242 -2.34 -0.86 -15.18
CA THR A 242 -0.97 -0.47 -14.80
C THR A 242 -0.24 0.19 -15.98
N THR A 243 -0.39 -0.35 -17.19
CA THR A 243 0.20 0.25 -18.41
C THR A 243 -0.37 1.64 -18.67
N ARG A 244 -1.69 1.82 -18.54
CA ARG A 244 -2.34 3.13 -18.70
C ARG A 244 -1.83 4.12 -17.65
N TYR A 245 -1.79 3.72 -16.38
CA TYR A 245 -1.27 4.53 -15.29
C TYR A 245 0.17 5.00 -15.56
N LEU A 246 1.08 4.07 -15.90
CA LEU A 246 2.48 4.39 -16.14
C LEU A 246 2.68 5.28 -17.38
N ALA A 247 1.86 5.11 -18.43
CA ALA A 247 1.85 6.02 -19.56
C ALA A 247 1.50 7.45 -19.13
N GLN A 248 0.47 7.60 -18.29
CA GLN A 248 0.05 8.93 -17.81
C GLN A 248 1.05 9.55 -16.83
N ALA A 249 1.61 8.75 -15.93
CA ALA A 249 2.64 9.20 -15.00
C ALA A 249 3.86 9.75 -15.76
N GLN A 250 4.32 9.02 -16.79
CA GLN A 250 5.45 9.44 -17.62
C GLN A 250 5.16 10.76 -18.36
N LEU A 251 3.94 10.97 -18.84
CA LEU A 251 3.54 12.23 -19.47
C LEU A 251 3.49 13.39 -18.49
N ALA A 252 2.99 13.17 -17.27
CA ALA A 252 2.94 14.18 -16.22
C ALA A 252 4.35 14.63 -15.81
N ASP A 253 5.29 13.69 -15.66
CA ASP A 253 6.69 13.98 -15.34
C ASP A 253 7.42 14.71 -16.47
N TYR A 254 7.13 14.37 -17.73
CA TYR A 254 7.66 15.11 -18.87
C TYR A 254 7.16 16.57 -18.91
N GLN A 255 5.88 16.80 -18.61
CA GLN A 255 5.30 18.16 -18.58
C GLN A 255 5.87 19.00 -17.43
N SER A 256 6.05 18.40 -16.25
CA SER A 256 6.60 19.08 -15.08
C SER A 256 8.08 19.49 -15.31
N SER A 257 8.89 18.60 -15.88
CA SER A 257 10.29 18.89 -16.23
C SER A 257 10.43 19.99 -17.30
N GLN A 258 9.57 20.03 -18.32
CA GLN A 258 9.61 21.10 -19.33
C GLN A 258 9.18 22.46 -18.75
N SER A 259 8.18 22.48 -17.87
CA SER A 259 7.72 23.73 -17.25
C SER A 259 8.80 24.35 -16.34
N SER A 260 9.54 23.52 -15.58
CA SER A 260 10.65 23.97 -14.72
C SER A 260 11.84 24.48 -15.54
N ALA A 261 12.23 23.80 -16.61
CA ALA A 261 13.26 24.26 -17.54
C ALA A 261 12.89 25.61 -18.20
N SER A 262 11.61 25.77 -18.58
CA SER A 262 11.12 27.04 -19.14
C SER A 262 11.11 28.19 -18.12
N THR A 263 10.91 27.87 -16.84
CA THR A 263 10.96 28.85 -15.74
C THR A 263 12.39 29.25 -15.44
N ALA A 264 13.32 28.28 -15.36
CA ALA A 264 14.74 28.53 -15.17
C ALA A 264 15.34 29.38 -16.31
N LEU A 265 14.95 29.11 -17.56
CA LEU A 265 15.40 29.88 -18.72
C LEU A 265 14.89 31.34 -18.69
N ARG A 266 13.66 31.58 -18.23
CA ARG A 266 13.13 32.95 -18.05
C ARG A 266 13.86 33.71 -16.94
N LEU A 267 14.25 33.04 -15.88
CA LEU A 267 15.06 33.63 -14.80
C LEU A 267 16.49 33.92 -15.25
N LEU A 268 17.06 33.11 -16.15
CA LEU A 268 18.42 33.27 -16.67
C LEU A 268 18.52 34.31 -17.80
N LEU A 269 17.46 34.47 -18.61
CA LEU A 269 17.35 35.47 -19.68
C LEU A 269 16.74 36.80 -19.21
N GLY A 270 16.40 36.93 -17.93
CA GLY A 270 15.67 38.05 -17.35
C GLY A 270 16.25 38.50 -16.00
N SER A 271 17.39 39.19 -16.07
CA SER A 271 17.82 40.24 -15.12
C SER A 271 18.44 41.39 -15.91
#